data_AF-F6T9C3-F1
#
_entry.id   AF-F6T9C3-F1
#
_cell.length_a   1.000
_cell.length_b   1.000
_cell.length_c   1.000
_cell.angle_alpha   90.00
_cell.angle_beta   90.00
_cell.angle_gamma   90.00
#
_symmetry.space_group_name_H-M   'P 1'
#
loop_
_entity.id
_entity.type
_entity.pdbx_description
1 polymer ?
#
loop_
_entity_poly.entity_id
_entity_poly.type
_entity_poly.pdbx_seq_one_letter_code
_entity_poly.pdbx_strand_id
1 'polypeptide(L)'
;LGTLQRGREENISCENLVLEINSLKHAYNISLKEVMQVLTLVVLEFPLQQVDGLLDPNRYCALLLPLLKAWSPVLRNYIKRAADHLEALAAIEDFFLEHETLVTSMAKVLMAFYQLEILAEETILSWFSQRDTTDEGQQLRKNQQLSPLLPCSCRGSSSG
;
A
#
# COMPACT_ATOMS: atom_id res chain seq x y z
N LEU A 1 -14.51 3.91 -0.50
CA LEU A 1 -14.13 5.35 -0.45
C LEU A 1 -14.92 6.14 0.60
N GLY A 2 -16.26 6.24 0.51
CA GLY A 2 -17.07 7.11 1.39
C GLY A 2 -16.89 6.92 2.91
N THR A 3 -16.70 5.68 3.39
CA THR A 3 -16.42 5.41 4.83
C THR A 3 -15.12 6.05 5.32
N LEU A 4 -14.02 5.92 4.57
CA LEU A 4 -12.75 6.51 4.98
C LEU A 4 -12.76 8.04 4.87
N GLN A 5 -13.44 8.59 3.87
CA GLN A 5 -13.59 10.03 3.73
C GLN A 5 -14.33 10.64 4.93
N ARG A 6 -15.51 10.11 5.29
CA ARG A 6 -16.21 10.51 6.52
C ARG A 6 -15.37 10.26 7.75
N GLY A 7 -14.64 9.14 7.78
CA GLY A 7 -13.70 8.83 8.85
C GLY A 7 -12.69 9.94 9.13
N ARG A 8 -12.18 10.58 8.06
CA ARG A 8 -11.29 11.73 8.16
C ARG A 8 -12.02 13.02 8.53
N GLU A 9 -13.15 13.31 7.87
CA GLU A 9 -13.89 14.57 8.05
C GLU A 9 -14.53 14.67 9.45
N GLU A 10 -15.07 13.56 9.94
CA GLU A 10 -15.79 13.47 11.22
C GLU A 10 -14.90 12.97 12.38
N ASN A 11 -13.62 12.67 12.12
CA ASN A 11 -12.68 12.10 13.10
C ASN A 11 -13.19 10.81 13.76
N ILE A 12 -13.74 9.89 12.96
CA ILE A 12 -14.26 8.61 13.44
C ILE A 12 -13.12 7.74 13.96
N SER A 13 -13.31 7.09 15.12
CA SER A 13 -12.31 6.19 15.69
C SER A 13 -12.03 4.98 14.77
N CYS A 14 -10.80 4.45 14.83
CA CYS A 14 -10.43 3.26 14.07
C CYS A 14 -11.32 2.04 14.38
N GLU A 15 -11.78 1.91 15.63
CA GLU A 15 -12.71 0.84 16.04
C GLU A 15 -14.04 0.97 15.30
N ASN A 16 -14.61 2.17 15.24
CA ASN A 16 -15.86 2.43 14.53
C ASN A 16 -15.70 2.24 13.01
N LEU A 17 -14.56 2.64 12.44
CA LEU A 17 -14.25 2.38 11.03
C LEU A 17 -14.17 0.88 10.74
N VAL A 18 -13.58 0.09 11.64
CA VAL A 18 -13.56 -1.38 11.51
C VAL A 18 -14.98 -1.96 11.54
N LEU A 19 -15.85 -1.46 12.43
CA LEU A 19 -17.25 -1.90 12.49
C LEU A 19 -18.00 -1.54 11.20
N GLU A 20 -17.83 -0.33 10.68
CA GLU A 20 -18.44 0.07 9.40
C GLU A 20 -17.96 -0.80 8.24
N ILE A 21 -16.65 -1.02 8.12
CA ILE A 21 -16.07 -1.85 7.05
C ILE A 21 -16.60 -3.29 7.15
N ASN A 22 -16.70 -3.86 8.35
CA ASN A 22 -17.30 -5.18 8.53
C ASN A 22 -18.77 -5.21 8.12
N SER A 23 -19.54 -4.17 8.46
CA SER A 23 -20.93 -4.05 8.02
C SER A 23 -21.03 -4.02 6.50
N LEU A 24 -20.16 -3.25 5.82
CA LEU A 24 -20.12 -3.20 4.36
C LEU A 24 -19.69 -4.53 3.74
N LYS A 25 -18.69 -5.19 4.31
CA LYS A 25 -18.24 -6.53 3.89
C LYS A 25 -19.42 -7.51 3.84
N HIS A 26 -20.24 -7.51 4.89
CA HIS A 26 -21.43 -8.37 4.96
C HIS A 26 -22.53 -7.92 4.01
N ALA A 27 -22.79 -6.62 3.88
CA ALA A 27 -23.81 -6.07 2.99
C ALA A 27 -23.53 -6.36 1.51
N TYR A 28 -22.27 -6.26 1.08
CA TYR A 28 -21.85 -6.51 -0.29
C TYR A 28 -21.40 -7.96 -0.53
N ASN A 29 -21.43 -8.81 0.49
CA ASN A 29 -21.00 -10.21 0.43
C ASN A 29 -19.59 -10.40 -0.16
N ILE A 30 -18.65 -9.56 0.26
CA ILE A 30 -17.24 -9.64 -0.17
C ILE A 30 -16.39 -10.39 0.86
N SER A 31 -15.32 -11.00 0.37
CA SER A 31 -14.33 -11.75 1.15
C SER A 31 -13.41 -10.81 1.94
N LEU A 32 -12.71 -11.35 2.95
CA LEU A 32 -11.66 -10.60 3.66
C LEU A 32 -10.50 -10.22 2.74
N LYS A 33 -10.18 -11.07 1.76
CA LYS A 33 -9.18 -10.78 0.74
C LYS A 33 -9.54 -9.52 -0.05
N GLU A 34 -10.76 -9.44 -0.56
CA GLU A 34 -11.25 -8.26 -1.27
C GLU A 34 -11.27 -7.03 -0.37
N VAL A 35 -11.66 -7.16 0.91
CA VAL A 35 -11.59 -6.04 1.86
C VAL A 35 -10.17 -5.52 2.01
N MET A 36 -9.15 -6.39 2.14
CA MET A 36 -7.76 -5.97 2.28
C MET A 36 -7.24 -5.24 1.04
N GLN A 37 -7.51 -5.79 -0.15
CA GLN A 37 -7.11 -5.17 -1.42
C GLN A 37 -7.79 -3.82 -1.61
N VAL A 38 -9.12 -3.76 -1.46
CA VAL A 38 -9.89 -2.52 -1.60
C VAL A 38 -9.49 -1.50 -0.56
N LEU A 39 -9.28 -1.90 0.70
CA LEU A 39 -8.85 -0.98 1.75
C LEU A 39 -7.47 -0.38 1.44
N THR A 40 -6.54 -1.20 0.98
CA THR A 40 -5.18 -0.76 0.59
C THR A 40 -5.26 0.23 -0.56
N LEU A 41 -5.98 -0.11 -1.63
CA LEU A 41 -6.16 0.76 -2.81
C LEU A 41 -6.83 2.08 -2.44
N VAL A 42 -7.95 2.06 -1.70
CA VAL A 42 -8.67 3.28 -1.32
C VAL A 42 -7.78 4.23 -0.51
N VAL A 43 -6.88 3.71 0.33
CA VAL A 43 -5.93 4.54 1.09
C VAL A 43 -4.87 5.16 0.16
N LEU A 44 -4.35 4.40 -0.82
CA LEU A 44 -3.40 4.90 -1.82
C LEU A 44 -4.01 5.92 -2.78
N GLU A 45 -5.28 5.74 -3.14
CA GLU A 45 -6.01 6.65 -4.03
C GLU A 45 -6.47 7.93 -3.33
N PHE A 46 -6.63 7.91 -2.01
CA PHE A 46 -7.17 9.04 -1.23
C PHE A 46 -6.44 10.38 -1.48
N PRO A 47 -5.09 10.43 -1.51
CA PRO A 47 -4.36 11.64 -1.87
C PRO A 47 -4.66 12.17 -3.28
N LEU A 48 -4.97 11.30 -4.25
CA LEU A 48 -5.21 11.70 -5.64
C LEU A 48 -6.41 12.62 -5.76
N GLN A 49 -7.39 12.48 -4.86
CA GLN A 49 -8.57 13.35 -4.80
C GLN A 49 -8.26 14.79 -4.35
N GLN A 50 -7.09 15.02 -3.75
CA GLN A 50 -6.67 16.33 -3.22
C GLN A 50 -5.62 17.00 -4.10
N VAL A 51 -5.18 16.34 -5.18
CA VAL A 51 -4.18 16.87 -6.10
C VAL A 51 -4.88 17.38 -7.34
N ASP A 52 -5.12 18.69 -7.38
CA ASP A 52 -5.45 19.39 -8.61
C ASP A 52 -4.18 19.57 -9.45
N GLY A 53 -4.15 18.98 -10.65
CA GLY A 53 -3.06 19.16 -11.62
C GLY A 53 -2.08 17.98 -11.71
N LEU A 54 -0.81 18.28 -12.03
CA LEU A 54 0.23 17.26 -12.23
C LEU A 54 0.51 16.47 -10.95
N LEU A 55 0.45 15.15 -11.06
CA LEU A 55 0.79 14.21 -9.99
C LEU A 55 2.29 14.25 -9.71
N ASP A 56 2.66 14.91 -8.60
CA ASP A 56 4.03 14.96 -8.09
C ASP A 56 4.24 13.93 -6.97
N PRO A 57 5.27 13.06 -7.06
CA PRO A 57 5.60 12.05 -6.05
C PRO A 57 5.80 12.60 -4.63
N ASN A 58 6.40 13.78 -4.48
CA ASN A 58 6.69 14.36 -3.16
C ASN A 58 5.40 14.86 -2.50
N ARG A 59 4.56 15.58 -3.26
CA ARG A 59 3.25 16.03 -2.82
C ARG A 59 2.33 14.84 -2.49
N TYR A 60 2.34 13.80 -3.32
CA TYR A 60 1.61 12.56 -3.06
C TYR A 60 2.00 11.94 -1.71
N CYS A 61 3.30 11.75 -1.46
CA CYS A 61 3.80 11.25 -0.19
C CYS A 61 3.45 12.15 1.01
N ALA A 62 3.52 13.48 0.85
CA ALA A 62 3.18 14.40 1.93
C ALA A 62 1.72 14.27 2.39
N LEU A 63 0.82 13.91 1.48
CA LEU A 63 -0.60 13.67 1.76
C LEU A 63 -0.86 12.24 2.25
N LEU A 64 -0.17 11.24 1.69
CA LEU A 64 -0.39 9.83 2.03
C LEU A 64 0.12 9.46 3.43
N LEU A 65 1.32 9.90 3.80
CA LEU A 65 1.97 9.44 5.04
C LEU A 65 1.15 9.74 6.32
N PRO A 66 0.53 10.93 6.48
CA PRO A 66 -0.38 11.18 7.59
C PRO A 66 -1.61 10.26 7.60
N LEU A 67 -2.16 9.92 6.43
CA LEU A 67 -3.31 9.02 6.31
C LEU A 67 -2.94 7.60 6.71
N LEU A 68 -1.80 7.09 6.24
CA LEU A 68 -1.28 5.79 6.64
C LEU A 68 -1.07 5.73 8.15
N LYS A 69 -0.52 6.79 8.77
CA LYS A 69 -0.34 6.85 10.21
C LYS A 69 -1.68 6.86 10.97
N ALA A 70 -2.68 7.60 10.48
CA ALA A 70 -4.00 7.68 11.11
C ALA A 70 -4.79 6.37 10.99
N TRP A 71 -4.66 5.66 9.86
CA TRP A 71 -5.44 4.46 9.56
C TRP A 71 -4.65 3.16 9.68
N SER A 72 -3.40 3.19 10.13
CA SER A 72 -2.62 1.98 10.40
C SER A 72 -3.34 0.99 11.32
N PRO A 73 -4.10 1.39 12.37
CA PRO A 73 -4.82 0.42 13.19
C PRO A 73 -5.93 -0.30 12.41
N VAL A 74 -6.57 0.39 11.46
CA VAL A 74 -7.60 -0.21 10.59
C VAL A 74 -6.94 -1.20 9.62
N LEU A 75 -5.84 -0.81 8.97
CA LEU A 75 -5.09 -1.69 8.06
C LEU A 75 -4.60 -2.96 8.77
N ARG A 76 -4.01 -2.82 9.97
CA ARG A 76 -3.53 -3.93 10.81
C ARG A 76 -4.65 -4.82 11.34
N ASN A 77 -5.89 -4.33 11.38
CA ASN A 77 -7.02 -5.17 11.76
C ASN A 77 -7.35 -6.23 10.69
N TYR A 78 -7.01 -5.96 9.43
CA TYR A 78 -7.27 -6.88 8.31
C TYR A 78 -6.00 -7.59 7.83
N ILE A 79 -4.87 -6.89 7.78
CA ILE A 79 -3.59 -7.42 7.31
C ILE A 79 -2.81 -7.98 8.50
N LYS A 80 -2.79 -9.32 8.67
CA LYS A 80 -2.20 -9.97 9.86
C LYS A 80 -1.17 -11.03 9.55
N ARG A 81 -1.41 -11.83 8.52
CA ARG A 81 -0.60 -13.00 8.17
C ARG A 81 0.27 -12.69 6.96
N ALA A 82 1.28 -13.51 6.72
CA ALA A 82 2.12 -13.37 5.53
C ALA A 82 1.33 -13.36 4.22
N ALA A 83 0.29 -14.20 4.10
CA ALA A 83 -0.59 -14.18 2.93
C ALA A 83 -1.31 -12.83 2.78
N ASP A 84 -1.79 -12.23 3.87
CA ASP A 84 -2.46 -10.94 3.87
C ASP A 84 -1.50 -9.80 3.47
N HIS A 85 -0.24 -9.86 3.93
CA HIS A 85 0.81 -8.92 3.52
C HIS A 85 1.05 -8.99 2.00
N LEU A 86 1.04 -10.20 1.41
CA LEU A 86 1.21 -10.38 -0.03
C LEU A 86 0.03 -9.83 -0.82
N GLU A 87 -1.21 -9.99 -0.33
CA GLU A 87 -2.39 -9.39 -0.96
C GLU A 87 -2.34 -7.84 -0.94
N ALA A 88 -1.85 -7.25 0.16
CA ALA A 88 -1.65 -5.81 0.23
C ALA A 88 -0.49 -5.33 -0.66
N LEU A 89 0.60 -6.09 -0.74
CA LEU A 89 1.74 -5.80 -1.63
C LEU A 89 1.33 -5.86 -3.11
N ALA A 90 0.50 -6.83 -3.49
CA ALA A 90 -0.07 -6.90 -4.85
C ALA A 90 -0.91 -5.66 -5.15
N ALA A 91 -1.79 -5.25 -4.23
CA ALA A 91 -2.58 -4.03 -4.40
C ALA A 91 -1.70 -2.76 -4.50
N ILE A 92 -0.61 -2.68 -3.74
CA ILE A 92 0.36 -1.57 -3.83
C ILE A 92 1.04 -1.58 -5.20
N GLU A 93 1.47 -2.75 -5.67
CA GLU A 93 2.11 -2.91 -6.98
C GLU A 93 1.20 -2.48 -8.12
N ASP A 94 -0.03 -2.99 -8.14
CA ASP A 94 -1.05 -2.65 -9.15
C ASP A 94 -1.29 -1.14 -9.19
N PHE A 95 -1.41 -0.49 -8.02
CA PHE A 95 -1.56 0.96 -7.93
C PHE A 95 -0.38 1.70 -8.59
N PHE A 96 0.86 1.29 -8.33
CA PHE A 96 2.03 1.97 -8.91
C PHE A 96 2.26 1.67 -10.39
N LEU A 97 1.79 0.51 -10.88
CA LEU A 97 1.74 0.21 -12.31
C LEU A 97 0.74 1.11 -13.04
N GLU A 98 -0.41 1.38 -12.44
CA GLU A 98 -1.40 2.31 -13.00
C GLU A 98 -0.98 3.78 -12.92
N HIS A 99 -0.05 4.12 -12.01
CA HIS A 99 0.40 5.49 -11.75
C HIS A 99 1.92 5.62 -11.91
N GLU A 100 2.43 5.40 -13.12
CA GLU A 100 3.88 5.43 -13.44
C GLU A 100 4.61 6.69 -12.93
N THR A 101 3.94 7.85 -12.95
CA THR A 101 4.48 9.12 -12.46
C THR A 101 4.84 9.08 -10.97
N LEU A 102 4.17 8.25 -10.18
CA LEU A 102 4.35 8.10 -8.74
C LEU A 102 5.36 7.04 -8.36
N VAL A 103 5.87 6.23 -9.30
CA VAL A 103 6.75 5.08 -9.02
C VAL A 103 7.98 5.46 -8.17
N THR A 104 8.51 6.67 -8.33
CA THR A 104 9.65 7.16 -7.52
C THR A 104 9.32 7.31 -6.02
N SER A 105 8.04 7.41 -5.67
CA SER A 105 7.56 7.43 -4.28
C SER A 105 7.34 6.04 -3.68
N MET A 106 7.29 4.98 -4.49
CA MET A 106 6.96 3.62 -4.05
C MET A 106 7.82 3.14 -2.89
N ALA A 107 9.14 3.38 -2.95
CA ALA A 107 10.05 2.98 -1.90
C ALA A 107 9.73 3.64 -0.54
N LYS A 108 9.35 4.91 -0.56
CA LYS A 108 8.96 5.68 0.62
C LYS A 108 7.62 5.20 1.17
N VAL A 109 6.69 4.81 0.30
CA VAL A 109 5.42 4.19 0.69
C VAL A 109 5.65 2.83 1.35
N LEU A 110 6.42 1.93 0.72
CA LEU A 110 6.75 0.62 1.29
C LEU A 110 7.46 0.75 2.65
N MET A 111 8.41 1.68 2.77
CA MET A 111 9.06 1.98 4.05
C MET A 111 8.05 2.46 5.11
N ALA A 112 7.05 3.24 4.74
CA ALA A 112 6.01 3.66 5.68
C ALA A 112 5.11 2.49 6.12
N PHE A 113 4.72 1.61 5.21
CA PHE A 113 3.97 0.38 5.55
C PHE A 113 4.77 -0.52 6.50
N TYR A 114 6.09 -0.62 6.30
CA TYR A 114 6.99 -1.32 7.21
C TYR A 114 7.07 -0.64 8.58
N GLN A 115 7.39 0.65 8.63
CA GLN A 115 7.54 1.41 9.90
C GLN A 115 6.25 1.48 10.73
N LEU A 116 5.09 1.40 10.09
CA LEU A 116 3.78 1.39 10.75
C LEU A 116 3.33 -0.03 11.14
N GLU A 117 4.19 -1.04 10.96
CA GLU A 117 3.93 -2.45 11.26
C GLU A 117 2.70 -3.00 10.51
N ILE A 118 2.44 -2.49 9.30
CA ILE A 118 1.38 -2.99 8.40
C ILE A 118 1.92 -4.14 7.55
N LEU A 119 3.18 -4.05 7.10
CA LEU A 119 3.87 -5.10 6.35
C LEU A 119 5.13 -5.53 7.08
N ALA A 120 5.42 -6.83 7.06
CA ALA A 120 6.64 -7.39 7.60
C ALA A 120 7.80 -7.31 6.59
N GLU A 121 9.03 -7.11 7.08
CA GLU A 121 10.23 -7.02 6.24
C GLU A 121 10.38 -8.24 5.34
N GLU A 122 10.20 -9.45 5.90
CA GLU A 122 10.37 -10.70 5.18
C GLU A 122 9.40 -10.82 4.00
N THR A 123 8.19 -10.29 4.16
CA THR A 123 7.18 -10.30 3.09
C THR A 123 7.49 -9.29 1.99
N ILE A 124 8.03 -8.11 2.35
CA ILE A 124 8.47 -7.11 1.37
C ILE A 124 9.65 -7.67 0.57
N LEU A 125 10.63 -8.29 1.24
CA LEU A 125 11.80 -8.91 0.59
C LEU A 125 11.40 -10.10 -0.29
N SER A 126 10.46 -10.93 0.18
CA SER A 126 9.92 -12.04 -0.59
C SER A 126 9.22 -11.55 -1.86
N TRP A 127 8.29 -10.60 -1.74
CA TRP A 127 7.60 -9.98 -2.88
C TRP A 127 8.58 -9.33 -3.85
N PHE A 128 9.61 -8.63 -3.35
CA PHE A 128 10.63 -8.02 -4.19
C PHE A 128 11.40 -9.05 -5.04
N SER A 129 11.65 -10.22 -4.46
CA SER A 129 12.44 -11.29 -5.08
C SER A 129 11.64 -12.21 -6.00
N GLN A 130 10.31 -12.04 -6.07
CA GLN A 130 9.44 -12.86 -6.92
C GLN A 130 9.73 -12.61 -8.40
N ARG A 131 9.84 -13.70 -9.17
CA ARG A 131 10.11 -13.68 -10.61
C ARG A 131 8.91 -14.12 -11.45
N ASP A 132 7.88 -14.68 -10.82
CA ASP A 132 6.68 -15.19 -11.47
C ASP A 132 5.61 -14.09 -11.64
N THR A 133 6.02 -12.91 -12.09
CA THR A 133 5.13 -11.77 -12.30
C THR A 133 5.25 -11.24 -13.72
N THR A 134 4.32 -10.37 -14.11
CA THR A 134 4.37 -9.65 -15.38
C THR A 134 5.71 -8.94 -15.57
N ASP A 135 6.14 -8.76 -16.83
CA ASP A 135 7.39 -8.07 -17.17
C ASP A 135 7.42 -6.66 -16.57
N GLU A 136 6.28 -5.96 -16.58
CA GLU A 136 6.09 -4.63 -15.98
C GLU A 136 6.32 -4.65 -14.47
N GLY A 137 5.73 -5.61 -13.74
CA GLY A 137 5.95 -5.78 -12.30
C GLY A 137 7.41 -6.12 -11.97
N GLN A 138 8.10 -6.88 -12.83
CA GLN A 138 9.53 -7.13 -12.65
C GLN A 138 10.38 -5.86 -12.85
N GLN A 139 10.06 -5.04 -13.85
CA GLN A 139 10.75 -3.77 -14.08
C GLN A 139 10.49 -2.76 -12.97
N LEU A 140 9.24 -2.70 -12.48
CA LEU A 140 8.86 -1.86 -11.35
C LEU A 140 9.70 -2.20 -10.11
N ARG A 141 9.83 -3.49 -9.77
CA ARG A 141 10.69 -3.94 -8.65
C ARG A 141 12.17 -3.67 -8.88
N LYS A 142 12.68 -3.81 -10.12
CA LYS A 142 14.08 -3.51 -10.45
C LYS A 142 14.43 -2.02 -10.40
N ASN A 143 13.47 -1.14 -10.15
CA ASN A 143 13.73 0.29 -10.04
C ASN A 143 14.77 0.58 -8.93
N GLN A 144 15.81 1.35 -9.29
CA GLN A 144 16.93 1.67 -8.39
C GLN A 144 16.50 2.33 -7.07
N GLN A 145 15.32 2.94 -7.02
CA GLN A 145 14.77 3.55 -5.80
C GLN A 145 14.29 2.52 -4.76
N LEU A 146 14.05 1.26 -5.16
CA LEU A 146 13.66 0.17 -4.26
C LEU A 146 14.87 -0.62 -3.75
N SER A 147 16.01 -0.55 -4.44
CA SER A 147 17.29 -1.15 -4.02
C SER A 147 17.76 -0.75 -2.60
N PRO A 148 17.53 0.48 -2.10
CA PRO A 148 17.79 0.89 -0.72
C PRO A 148 17.03 0.08 0.34
N LEU A 149 15.89 -0.52 0.00
CA LEU A 149 15.10 -1.33 0.93
C LEU A 149 15.68 -2.74 1.11
N LEU A 150 16.64 -3.13 0.28
CA LEU A 150 17.25 -4.46 0.33
C LEU A 150 18.42 -4.53 1.31
N PRO A 151 18.53 -5.62 2.10
CA PRO A 151 19.76 -5.93 2.82
C PRO A 151 20.93 -6.08 1.85
N CYS A 152 22.15 -5.79 2.32
CA CYS A 152 23.35 -5.72 1.48
C CYS A 152 23.61 -7.00 0.65
N SER A 153 23.14 -8.16 1.10
CA SER A 153 23.24 -9.44 0.41
C SER A 153 22.41 -9.54 -0.88
N CYS A 154 21.37 -8.71 -1.04
CA CYS A 154 20.45 -8.77 -2.18
C CYS A 154 20.75 -7.69 -3.26
N ARG A 155 21.71 -6.79 -3.02
CA ARG A 155 22.07 -5.69 -3.96
C ARG A 155 22.97 -6.09 -5.12
N GLY A 156 23.42 -7.35 -5.17
CA GLY A 156 24.34 -7.83 -6.20
C GLY A 156 23.67 -8.79 -7.16
N SER A 157 23.28 -8.33 -8.35
CA SER A 157 23.25 -9.07 -9.63
C SER A 157 22.80 -8.14 -10.78
N SER A 158 23.55 -7.07 -11.03
CA SER A 158 23.43 -6.30 -12.27
C SER A 158 24.79 -5.75 -12.63
N SER A 159 25.69 -6.66 -13.04
CA SER A 159 26.94 -6.36 -13.73
C SER A 159 27.40 -7.64 -14.43
N GLY A 160 26.94 -7.80 -15.67
CA GLY A 160 27.37 -8.78 -16.65
C GLY A 160 27.05 -8.20 -18.02
#